data_AF-M8D3I0-F1
#
_entry.id   AF-M8D3I0-F1
#
_cell.length_a   1.000
_cell.length_b   1.000
_cell.length_c   1.000
_cell.angle_alpha   90.00
_cell.angle_beta   90.00
_cell.angle_gamma   90.00
#
_symmetry.space_group_name_H-M   'P 1'
#
loop_
_entity.id
_entity.type
_entity.pdbx_description
1 polymer ?
#
loop_
_entity_poly.entity_id
_entity_poly.type
_entity_poly.pdbx_seq_one_letter_code
_entity_poly.pdbx_strand_id
1 'polypeptide(L)' 'MLENKSVYYVTSWDDAAVYTRALEAMNIPHAVESPGSPLDLSEGQLAIVLPHLPARTHSKVRELFQGEGERYPD' A
#
# COMPACT_ATOMS: atom_id res chain seq x y z
N MET A 1 2.55 10.66 -10.02
CA MET A 1 2.96 10.55 -8.60
C MET A 1 1.70 10.40 -7.78
N LEU A 2 1.70 9.53 -6.77
CA LEU A 2 0.58 9.41 -5.85
C LEU A 2 0.59 10.61 -4.90
N GLU A 3 -0.48 11.41 -4.91
CA GLU A 3 -0.64 12.58 -4.03
C GLU A 3 -1.34 12.18 -2.73
N ASN A 4 -1.06 12.91 -1.63
CA ASN A 4 -1.68 12.70 -0.31
C ASN A 4 -1.53 11.25 0.23
N LYS A 5 -0.31 10.70 0.18
CA LYS A 5 0.04 9.40 0.77
C LYS A 5 -0.37 9.38 2.25
N SER A 6 -1.08 8.35 2.66
CA SER A 6 -1.72 8.30 3.97
C SER A 6 -1.31 7.06 4.75
N VAL A 7 -1.40 5.89 4.12
CA VAL A 7 -1.08 4.61 4.75
C VAL A 7 -0.29 3.72 3.81
N TYR A 8 0.51 2.82 4.36
CA TYR A 8 1.21 1.79 3.60
C TYR A 8 1.11 0.41 4.24
N TYR A 9 1.31 -0.61 3.43
CA TYR A 9 1.35 -2.01 3.85
C TYR A 9 2.67 -2.62 3.38
N VAL A 10 3.46 -3.15 4.32
CA VAL A 10 4.70 -3.85 4.01
C VAL A 10 4.38 -5.26 3.53
N THR A 11 5.02 -5.67 2.44
CA THR A 11 4.75 -6.95 1.79
C THR A 11 5.98 -7.50 1.07
N SER A 12 5.92 -8.74 0.62
CA SER A 12 6.96 -9.37 -0.22
C SER A 12 6.80 -8.97 -1.69
N TRP A 13 7.80 -9.22 -2.53
CA TRP A 13 7.70 -9.00 -3.98
C TRP A 13 6.57 -9.79 -4.63
N ASP A 14 6.41 -11.06 -4.25
CA ASP A 14 5.39 -11.94 -4.82
C ASP A 14 3.98 -11.46 -4.47
N ASP A 15 3.78 -11.10 -3.20
CA ASP A 15 2.50 -10.59 -2.71
C ASP A 15 2.19 -9.19 -3.25
N ALA A 16 3.19 -8.32 -3.40
CA ALA A 16 2.99 -6.99 -3.99
C ALA A 16 2.34 -7.07 -5.37
N ALA A 17 2.78 -8.01 -6.21
CA ALA A 17 2.20 -8.21 -7.54
C ALA A 17 0.72 -8.66 -7.46
N VAL A 18 0.37 -9.50 -6.48
CA VAL A 18 -1.00 -9.93 -6.25
C VAL A 18 -1.86 -8.76 -5.78
N TYR A 19 -1.39 -8.00 -4.79
CA TYR A 19 -2.11 -6.86 -4.24
C TYR A 19 -2.29 -5.74 -5.27
N THR A 20 -1.27 -5.42 -6.06
CA THR A 20 -1.37 -4.43 -7.15
C THR A 20 -2.47 -4.79 -8.13
N ARG A 21 -2.51 -6.05 -8.60
CA ARG A 21 -3.57 -6.50 -9.52
C ARG A 21 -4.97 -6.40 -8.90
N ALA A 22 -5.10 -6.74 -7.62
CA ALA A 22 -6.37 -6.62 -6.92
C ALA A 22 -6.81 -5.16 -6.77
N LEU A 23 -5.89 -4.25 -6.42
CA LEU A 23 -6.14 -2.82 -6.30
C LEU A 23 -6.51 -2.20 -7.66
N GLU A 24 -5.83 -2.57 -8.73
CA GLU A 24 -6.15 -2.17 -10.10
C GLU A 24 -7.56 -2.62 -10.51
N ALA A 25 -7.91 -3.88 -10.26
CA ALA A 25 -9.25 -4.39 -10.55
C ALA A 25 -10.36 -3.65 -9.78
N MET A 26 -10.04 -3.11 -8.60
CA MET A 26 -10.94 -2.28 -7.79
C MET A 26 -10.88 -0.78 -8.14
N ASN A 27 -10.04 -0.37 -9.09
CA ASN A 27 -9.73 1.03 -9.42
C ASN A 27 -9.28 1.84 -8.21
N ILE A 28 -8.46 1.24 -7.33
CA ILE A 28 -7.91 1.91 -6.15
C ILE A 28 -6.53 2.48 -6.47
N PRO A 29 -6.33 3.80 -6.34
CA PRO A 29 -5.04 4.43 -6.55
C PRO A 29 -4.05 3.95 -5.50
N HIS A 30 -2.84 3.58 -5.93
CA HIS A 30 -1.77 3.11 -5.07
C HIS A 30 -0.40 3.36 -5.73
N ALA A 31 0.65 3.23 -4.93
CA ALA A 31 2.04 3.21 -5.39
C ALA A 31 2.76 2.03 -4.75
N VAL A 32 3.78 1.51 -5.42
CA VAL A 32 4.67 0.50 -4.87
C VAL A 32 6.02 1.16 -4.64
N GLU A 33 6.52 1.11 -3.41
CA GLU A 33 7.79 1.69 -3.01
C GLU A 33 8.76 0.61 -2.56
N SER A 34 10.00 0.72 -3.04
CA SER A 34 11.11 -0.15 -2.65
C SER A 34 11.79 0.34 -1.37
N PRO A 35 12.65 -0.47 -0.74
CA PRO A 35 13.41 -0.05 0.42
C PRO A 35 14.18 1.24 0.20
N GLY A 36 14.07 2.18 1.14
CA GLY A 36 14.72 3.48 1.07
C GLY A 36 13.90 4.58 1.72
N SER A 37 14.55 5.71 2.03
CA SER A 37 13.88 6.85 2.65
C SER A 37 12.70 7.33 1.78
N PRO A 38 11.48 7.50 2.35
CA PRO A 38 11.20 7.62 3.79
C PRO A 38 10.80 6.32 4.52
N LEU A 39 10.69 5.18 3.83
CA LEU A 39 10.27 3.91 4.42
C LEU A 39 11.47 3.01 4.75
N ASP A 40 11.67 2.73 6.04
CA ASP A 40 12.72 1.82 6.50
C ASP A 40 12.27 0.36 6.31
N LEU A 41 12.26 -0.09 5.05
CA LEU A 41 11.93 -1.46 4.67
C LEU A 41 13.21 -2.31 4.61
N SER A 42 13.10 -3.59 4.96
CA SER A 42 14.21 -4.54 4.79
C SER A 42 14.41 -4.92 3.32
N GLU A 43 15.60 -5.42 2.97
CA GLU A 43 15.82 -6.00 1.64
C GLU A 43 14.81 -7.12 1.35
N GLY A 44 14.22 -7.09 0.14
CA GLY A 44 13.18 -8.03 -0.27
C GLY A 44 11.76 -7.63 0.16
N GLN A 45 11.59 -6.55 0.92
CA GLN A 45 10.28 -5.97 1.22
C GLN A 45 9.93 -4.84 0.25
N LEU A 46 8.64 -4.69 -0.01
CA LEU A 46 8.03 -3.57 -0.72
C LEU A 46 6.92 -2.99 0.14
N ALA A 47 6.59 -1.72 -0.10
CA ALA A 47 5.43 -1.08 0.49
C ALA A 47 4.39 -0.78 -0.58
N ILE A 48 3.16 -1.24 -0.35
CA ILE A 48 1.99 -0.74 -1.08
C ILE A 48 1.49 0.50 -0.36
N VAL A 49 1.67 1.66 -0.98
CA VAL A 49 1.30 2.96 -0.44
C VAL A 49 -0.03 3.41 -1.03
N LEU A 50 -0.91 3.90 -0.17
CA LEU A 50 -2.25 4.35 -0.54
C LEU A 50 -2.43 5.84 -0.16
N PRO A 51 -3.20 6.59 -0.96
CA PRO A 51 -3.53 7.95 -0.62
C PRO A 51 -4.62 7.99 0.46
N HIS A 52 -5.07 9.17 0.85
CA HIS A 52 -6.32 9.27 1.60
C HIS A 52 -7.49 8.70 0.80
N LEU A 53 -8.09 7.63 1.33
CA LEU A 53 -9.21 6.93 0.72
C LEU A 53 -10.52 7.22 1.47
N PRO A 54 -11.67 7.25 0.76
CA PRO A 54 -12.98 7.25 1.41
C PRO A 54 -13.16 6.02 2.31
N ALA A 55 -13.87 6.16 3.43
CA ALA A 55 -14.03 5.10 4.44
C ALA A 55 -14.46 3.74 3.86
N ARG A 56 -15.41 3.73 2.90
CA ARG A 56 -15.85 2.49 2.22
C ARG A 56 -14.71 1.81 1.45
N THR A 57 -13.87 2.57 0.77
CA THR A 57 -12.72 2.03 0.03
C THR A 57 -11.64 1.54 0.99
N HIS A 58 -11.43 2.28 2.08
CA HIS A 58 -10.49 1.89 3.14
C HIS A 58 -10.87 0.54 3.78
N SER A 59 -12.16 0.29 4.04
CA SER A 59 -12.62 -1.02 4.56
C SER A 59 -12.27 -2.18 3.63
N LYS A 60 -12.46 -2.01 2.30
CA LYS A 60 -12.12 -3.03 1.30
C LYS A 60 -10.63 -3.31 1.23
N VAL A 61 -9.81 -2.26 1.31
CA VAL A 61 -8.36 -2.39 1.38
C VAL A 61 -7.96 -3.18 2.62
N ARG A 62 -8.49 -2.82 3.79
CA ARG A 62 -8.17 -3.51 5.04
C ARG A 62 -8.50 -5.00 4.98
N GLU A 63 -9.63 -5.37 4.36
CA GLU A 63 -10.00 -6.77 4.11
C GLU A 63 -9.02 -7.47 3.16
N LEU A 64 -8.58 -6.79 2.08
CA LEU A 64 -7.63 -7.34 1.12
C LEU A 64 -6.27 -7.68 1.77
N PHE A 65 -5.74 -6.76 2.59
CA PHE A 65 -4.43 -6.92 3.23
C PHE A 65 -4.46 -7.73 4.52
N GLN A 66 -5.64 -8.12 5.01
CA GLN A 66 -5.84 -8.88 6.26
C GLN A 66 -5.09 -8.31 7.48
N GLY A 67 -4.88 -6.99 7.53
CA GLY A 67 -4.05 -6.35 8.53
C GLY A 67 -4.34 -4.86 8.65
N GLU A 68 -3.70 -4.22 9.63
CA GLU A 68 -3.72 -2.76 9.76
C GLU A 68 -2.52 -2.17 9.03
N GLY A 69 -2.77 -1.20 8.15
CA GLY A 69 -1.72 -0.45 7.47
C GLY A 69 -1.04 0.52 8.42
N GLU A 70 0.22 0.80 8.16
CA GLU A 70 1.01 1.78 8.89
C GLU A 70 0.81 3.18 8.30
N ARG A 71 0.92 4.22 9.14
CA ARG A 71 0.78 5.60 8.68
C ARG A 71 2.02 5.97 7.86
N TYR A 72 1.81 6.51 6.66
CA TYR A 72 2.92 6.98 5.83
C TYR A 72 3.60 8.18 6.51
N PRO A 73 4.95 8.24 6.55
CA PRO A 73 5.67 9.38 7.12
C PRO A 73 5.39 10.65 6.33
N ASP A 74 5.02 11.74 7.03
CA ASP A 74 4.81 13.08 6.43
C ASP A 74 6.11 13.66 5.85
#